data_AF-D5VTA8-F1
#
_entry.id   AF-D5VTA8-F1
#
_cell.length_a   1.000
_cell.length_b   1.000
_cell.length_c   1.000
_cell.angle_alpha   90.00
_cell.angle_beta   90.00
_cell.angle_gamma   90.00
#
_symmetry.space_group_name_H-M   'P 1'
#
loop_
_entity.id
_entity.type
_entity.pdbx_description
1 polymer ?
#
loop_
_entity_poly.entity_id
_entity_poly.type
_entity_poly.pdbx_seq_one_letter_code
_entity_poly.pdbx_strand_id
1 'polypeptide(L)'
;MKTLRYNRDKVIKTSKEMFPPEKCERCGRCCIIHAYKTEDGLKLIYCEHFDPETKLCKVYEDRYKYNCLTILEAILAHVFPKDCPFVRNIENYEEPNFYKYLREKEE
;
A
#
# COMPACT_ATOMS: atom_id res chain seq x y z
N MET A 1 -24.44 -17.46 -4.29
CA MET A 1 -23.36 -16.47 -4.47
C MET A 1 -22.39 -17.00 -5.51
N LYS A 2 -22.34 -16.42 -6.72
CA LYS A 2 -21.35 -16.81 -7.73
C LYS A 2 -20.03 -16.14 -7.34
N THR A 3 -19.17 -16.85 -6.61
CA THR A 3 -17.83 -16.35 -6.29
C THR A 3 -17.02 -16.24 -7.57
N LEU A 4 -16.48 -15.05 -7.86
CA LEU A 4 -15.59 -14.87 -8.99
C LEU A 4 -14.35 -15.76 -8.77
N ARG A 5 -14.19 -16.81 -9.57
CA ARG A 5 -12.99 -17.64 -9.53
C ARG A 5 -11.94 -16.98 -10.41
N TYR A 6 -10.85 -16.54 -9.79
CA TYR A 6 -9.67 -16.03 -10.51
C TYR A 6 -8.45 -16.87 -10.15
N ASN A 7 -7.50 -16.95 -11.08
CA ASN A 7 -6.22 -17.60 -10.85
C ASN A 7 -5.29 -16.60 -10.16
N ARG A 8 -4.91 -16.89 -8.90
CA ARG A 8 -4.05 -16.01 -8.09
C ARG A 8 -2.66 -15.85 -8.68
N ASP A 9 -2.07 -16.91 -9.23
CA ASP A 9 -0.76 -16.84 -9.87
C ASP A 9 -0.77 -15.92 -11.09
N LYS A 10 -1.88 -15.94 -11.84
CA LYS A 10 -2.10 -15.00 -12.95
C LYS A 10 -2.18 -13.55 -12.46
N VAL A 11 -2.86 -13.29 -11.34
CA VAL A 11 -2.91 -11.94 -10.72
C VAL A 11 -1.51 -11.49 -10.29
N ILE A 12 -0.74 -12.36 -9.63
CA ILE A 12 0.64 -12.06 -9.22
C ILE A 12 1.49 -11.72 -10.45
N LYS A 13 1.44 -12.54 -11.49
CA LYS A 13 2.17 -12.31 -12.74
C LYS A 13 1.79 -10.98 -13.39
N THR A 14 0.49 -10.75 -13.62
CA THR A 14 -0.01 -9.51 -14.23
C THR A 14 0.33 -8.28 -13.39
N SER A 15 0.24 -8.37 -12.06
CA SER A 15 0.63 -7.26 -11.19
C SER A 15 2.12 -6.94 -11.30
N LYS A 16 3.01 -7.93 -11.44
CA LYS A 16 4.45 -7.69 -11.61
C LYS A 16 4.76 -7.04 -12.96
N GLU A 17 4.09 -7.48 -14.03
CA GLU A 17 4.27 -6.94 -15.38
C GLU A 17 3.76 -5.49 -15.50
N MET A 18 2.61 -5.16 -14.89
CA MET A 18 2.00 -3.83 -14.99
C MET A 18 2.63 -2.79 -14.05
N PHE A 19 3.07 -3.23 -12.87
CA PHE A 19 3.52 -2.36 -11.79
C PHE A 19 4.93 -2.73 -11.35
N PRO A 20 5.93 -2.32 -12.14
CA PRO A 20 7.29 -2.77 -11.88
C PRO A 20 7.87 -2.08 -10.63
N PRO A 21 8.72 -2.79 -9.86
CA PRO A 21 9.16 -2.37 -8.52
C PRO A 21 9.93 -1.05 -8.51
N GLU A 22 10.61 -0.69 -9.58
CA GLU A 22 11.40 0.55 -9.73
C GLU A 22 10.57 1.83 -9.68
N LYS A 23 9.24 1.75 -9.89
CA LYS A 23 8.35 2.91 -9.68
C LYS A 23 8.14 3.24 -8.20
N CYS A 24 8.51 2.35 -7.29
CA CYS A 24 8.34 2.58 -5.86
C CYS A 24 9.37 3.60 -5.33
N GLU A 25 8.88 4.71 -4.78
CA GLU A 25 9.70 5.76 -4.16
C GLU A 25 10.13 5.44 -2.72
N ARG A 26 9.91 4.21 -2.24
CA ARG A 26 10.39 3.73 -0.92
C ARG A 26 9.93 4.61 0.24
N CYS A 27 8.68 5.08 0.20
CA CYS A 27 8.12 5.95 1.24
C CYS A 27 7.60 5.19 2.48
N GLY A 28 7.51 3.86 2.45
CA GLY A 28 7.01 3.03 3.56
C GLY A 28 5.49 3.09 3.81
N ARG A 29 4.77 3.96 3.11
CA ARG A 29 3.35 4.27 3.33
C ARG A 29 2.39 3.10 3.11
N CYS A 30 2.70 2.21 2.17
CA CYS A 30 1.90 1.00 1.95
C CYS A 30 2.08 -0.06 3.06
N CYS A 31 3.10 0.07 3.92
CA CYS A 31 3.34 -0.85 5.02
C CYS A 31 2.60 -0.44 6.31
N ILE A 32 1.86 0.67 6.31
CA ILE A 32 1.02 1.07 7.44
C ILE A 32 -0.16 0.10 7.52
N ILE A 33 -0.22 -0.68 8.60
CA ILE A 33 -1.30 -1.64 8.84
C ILE A 33 -2.44 -1.03 9.66
N HIS A 34 -2.12 -0.09 10.55
CA HIS A 34 -3.11 0.62 11.36
C HIS A 34 -2.69 2.07 11.55
N ALA A 35 -3.68 2.96 11.54
CA ALA A 35 -3.54 4.36 11.89
C ALA A 35 -4.70 4.74 12.81
N TYR A 36 -4.40 5.26 13.99
CA TYR A 36 -5.43 5.66 14.95
C TYR A 36 -5.03 6.93 15.68
N LYS A 37 -6.04 7.72 16.04
CA LYS A 37 -5.87 8.98 16.77
C LYS A 37 -5.75 8.67 18.27
N THR A 38 -4.72 9.20 18.90
CA THR A 38 -4.51 9.23 20.36
C THR A 38 -4.53 10.68 20.85
N GLU A 39 -4.47 10.88 22.16
CA GLU A 39 -4.34 12.22 22.77
C GLU A 39 -3.07 12.93 22.27
N ASP A 40 -1.98 12.19 22.08
CA ASP A 40 -0.69 12.69 21.56
C ASP A 40 -0.64 12.82 20.01
N GLY A 41 -1.76 12.54 19.32
CA GLY A 41 -1.89 12.67 17.86
C GLY A 41 -2.03 11.33 17.11
N LEU A 42 -1.67 11.32 15.83
CA LEU A 42 -1.82 10.12 15.00
C LEU A 42 -0.70 9.11 15.29
N LYS A 43 -1.07 7.90 15.69
CA LYS A 43 -0.16 6.77 15.85
C LYS A 43 -0.29 5.81 14.68
N LEU A 44 0.85 5.45 14.09
CA LEU A 44 0.95 4.52 12.97
C LEU A 44 1.59 3.21 13.43
N ILE A 45 1.01 2.08 13.02
CA ILE A 45 1.59 0.76 13.18
C ILE A 45 1.99 0.27 11.80
N TYR A 46 3.23 -0.20 11.68
CA TYR A 46 3.79 -0.73 10.45
C TYR A 46 3.84 -2.25 10.47
N CYS A 47 3.83 -2.85 9.28
CA CYS A 47 4.10 -4.27 9.06
C CYS A 47 5.47 -4.67 9.64
N GLU A 48 5.58 -5.88 10.17
CA GLU A 48 6.83 -6.44 10.72
C GLU A 48 7.99 -6.51 9.71
N HIS A 49 7.67 -6.56 8.41
CA HIS A 49 8.67 -6.59 7.34
C HIS A 49 9.12 -5.20 6.89
N PHE A 50 8.53 -4.13 7.43
CA PHE A 50 8.96 -2.76 7.18
C PHE A 50 10.25 -2.47 7.94
N ASP A 51 11.23 -1.92 7.24
CA ASP A 51 12.43 -1.37 7.84
C ASP A 51 12.28 0.15 7.98
N PRO A 52 12.17 0.70 9.21
CA PRO A 52 12.00 2.13 9.42
C PRO A 52 13.24 2.95 9.07
N GLU A 53 14.44 2.35 9.10
CA GLU A 53 15.69 3.06 8.78
C GLU A 53 15.82 3.24 7.27
N THR A 54 15.60 2.17 6.51
CA THR A 54 15.75 2.18 5.04
C THR A 54 14.46 2.52 4.29
N LYS A 55 13.32 2.53 4.99
CA LYS A 55 11.95 2.64 4.46
C LYS A 55 11.58 1.57 3.42
N LEU A 56 12.31 0.45 3.42
CA LEU A 56 12.09 -0.67 2.51
C LEU A 56 11.28 -1.79 3.16
N CYS A 57 10.51 -2.49 2.34
CA CYS A 57 9.92 -3.76 2.73
C CYS A 57 10.92 -4.88 2.45
N LYS A 58 11.31 -5.63 3.49
CA LYS A 58 12.29 -6.73 3.40
C LYS A 58 11.84 -7.88 2.51
N VAL A 59 10.53 -8.01 2.29
CA VAL A 59 9.92 -9.08 1.49
C VAL A 59 9.21 -8.55 0.24
N TYR A 60 9.50 -7.34 -0.23
CA TYR A 60 8.70 -6.66 -1.26
C TYR A 60 8.39 -7.56 -2.48
N GLU A 61 9.40 -8.17 -3.10
CA GLU A 61 9.24 -9.00 -4.31
C GLU A 61 8.35 -10.23 -4.14
N ASP A 62 8.25 -10.72 -2.89
CA ASP A 62 7.56 -11.95 -2.51
C ASP A 62 6.47 -11.72 -1.46
N ARG A 63 6.05 -10.47 -1.26
CA ARG A 63 5.12 -10.04 -0.19
C ARG A 63 3.80 -10.81 -0.16
N TYR A 64 3.36 -11.32 -1.31
CA TYR A 64 2.16 -12.16 -1.44
C TYR A 64 2.28 -13.53 -0.76
N LYS A 65 3.50 -14.00 -0.48
CA LYS A 65 3.78 -15.18 0.36
C LYS A 65 3.68 -14.88 1.86
N TYR A 66 3.74 -13.61 2.24
CA TYR A 66 3.69 -13.10 3.61
C TYR A 66 2.37 -12.39 3.90
N ASN A 67 1.27 -12.87 3.32
CA ASN A 67 -0.09 -12.33 3.50
C ASN A 67 -0.26 -10.83 3.13
N CYS A 68 0.64 -10.27 2.32
CA CYS A 68 0.48 -8.93 1.76
C CYS A 68 -0.16 -8.99 0.36
N LEU A 69 -0.60 -7.83 -0.14
CA LEU A 69 -1.25 -7.69 -1.43
C LEU A 69 -0.23 -7.53 -2.57
N THR A 70 -0.60 -8.00 -3.75
CA THR A 70 0.01 -7.54 -5.01
C THR A 70 -0.27 -6.04 -5.22
N ILE A 71 0.46 -5.36 -6.13
CA ILE A 71 0.15 -3.94 -6.39
C ILE A 71 -1.27 -3.80 -6.93
N LEU A 72 -1.68 -4.68 -7.85
CA LEU A 72 -3.03 -4.67 -8.41
C LEU A 72 -4.11 -4.79 -7.33
N GLU A 73 -3.96 -5.74 -6.40
CA GLU A 73 -4.89 -5.88 -5.28
C GLU A 73 -4.87 -4.68 -4.34
N ALA A 74 -3.69 -4.10 -4.08
CA ALA A 74 -3.54 -2.91 -3.24
C ALA A 74 -4.17 -1.65 -3.85
N ILE A 75 -4.17 -1.51 -5.18
CA ILE A 75 -4.91 -0.45 -5.88
C ILE A 75 -6.41 -0.64 -5.67
N LEU A 76 -6.93 -1.85 -5.89
CA LEU A 76 -8.36 -2.16 -5.74
C LEU A 76 -8.84 -2.01 -4.28
N ALA A 77 -7.94 -2.21 -3.32
CA ALA A 77 -8.20 -2.05 -1.90
C ALA A 77 -7.89 -0.63 -1.38
N HIS A 78 -7.57 0.33 -2.25
CA HIS A 78 -7.31 1.72 -1.89
C HIS A 78 -6.19 1.90 -0.84
N VAL A 79 -5.12 1.10 -0.92
CA VAL A 79 -4.05 1.06 0.10
C VAL A 79 -3.06 2.23 -0.05
N PHE A 80 -2.84 2.70 -1.27
CA PHE A 80 -1.82 3.70 -1.56
C PHE A 80 -2.29 5.13 -1.26
N PRO A 81 -1.40 6.03 -0.84
CA PRO A 81 -1.69 7.46 -0.85
C PRO A 81 -1.87 7.96 -2.29
N LYS A 82 -2.61 9.05 -2.46
CA LYS A 82 -2.98 9.57 -3.80
C LYS A 82 -1.79 9.99 -4.68
N ASP A 83 -0.67 10.34 -4.05
CA ASP A 83 0.57 10.75 -4.71
C ASP A 83 1.48 9.55 -5.06
N CYS A 84 1.13 8.32 -4.68
CA CYS A 84 1.95 7.15 -4.98
C CYS A 84 2.07 6.95 -6.51
N PRO A 85 3.28 6.68 -7.05
CA PRO A 85 3.49 6.50 -8.48
C PRO A 85 2.64 5.43 -9.15
N PHE A 86 2.10 4.47 -8.40
CA PHE A 86 1.20 3.43 -8.90
C PHE A 86 -0.23 3.92 -9.14
N VAL A 87 -0.66 5.00 -8.48
CA VAL A 87 -2.06 5.46 -8.50
C VAL A 87 -2.24 6.94 -8.83
N ARG A 88 -1.17 7.75 -8.82
CA ARG A 88 -1.25 9.21 -9.04
C ARG A 88 -1.88 9.66 -10.36
N ASN A 89 -1.94 8.77 -11.34
CA ASN A 89 -2.53 9.03 -12.66
C ASN A 89 -3.92 8.35 -12.83
N ILE A 90 -4.46 7.75 -11.78
CA ILE A 90 -5.80 7.15 -11.79
C ILE A 90 -6.80 8.25 -11.39
N GLU A 91 -7.69 8.60 -12.32
CA GLU A 91 -8.76 9.56 -12.04
C GLU A 91 -9.66 9.05 -10.91
N ASN A 92 -10.03 9.96 -10.00
CA ASN A 92 -10.91 9.68 -8.86
C ASN A 92 -10.40 8.56 -7.92
N TYR A 93 -9.09 8.32 -7.85
CA TYR A 93 -8.54 7.38 -6.88
C TYR A 93 -8.71 7.89 -5.44
N GLU A 94 -9.39 7.11 -4.61
CA GLU A 94 -9.54 7.36 -3.19
C GLU A 94 -8.35 6.78 -2.41
N GLU A 95 -7.68 7.59 -1.61
CA GLU A 95 -6.61 7.14 -0.72
C GLU A 95 -7.15 6.74 0.67
N PRO A 96 -6.37 6.06 1.53
CA PRO A 96 -6.80 5.76 2.88
C PRO A 96 -7.20 7.02 3.66
N ASN A 97 -8.36 6.95 4.31
CA ASN A 97 -8.94 8.07 5.06
C ASN A 97 -8.01 8.71 6.09
N PHE A 98 -7.04 7.98 6.64
CA PHE A 98 -6.13 8.53 7.65
C PHE A 98 -5.15 9.57 7.11
N TYR A 99 -4.94 9.65 5.79
CA TYR A 99 -4.07 10.67 5.18
C TYR A 99 -4.58 12.10 5.36
N LYS A 100 -5.89 12.29 5.61
CA LYS A 100 -6.42 13.61 5.97
C LYS A 100 -5.80 14.13 7.28
N TYR A 101 -5.66 13.26 8.27
CA TYR A 101 -5.08 13.61 9.57
C TYR A 101 -3.56 13.81 9.52
N LEU A 102 -2.87 13.22 8.53
CA LEU A 102 -1.44 13.46 8.31
C LEU A 102 -1.19 14.86 7.75
N ARG A 103 -2.06 15.34 6.84
CA ARG A 103 -1.94 16.66 6.22
C ARG A 103 -2.39 17.79 7.14
N GLU A 104 -3.41 17.56 7.96
CA GLU A 104 -3.90 18.54 8.96
C GLU A 104 -2.83 18.92 10.02
N LYS A 105 -1.73 18.16 10.14
CA LYS A 105 -0.62 18.47 11.05
C LYS A 105 0.47 19.35 10.45
N GLU A 106 0.44 19.60 9.14
CA GLU A 106 1.46 20.39 8.43
C GLU A 106 1.08 21.88 8.26
N GLU A 107 -0.13 22.27 8.71
CA GLU A 107 -0.63 23.67 8.81
C GLU A 107 -0.63 24.15 10.26
#